data_AF-A0A6G8RWJ0-F1
#
_entry.id   AF-A0A6G8RWJ0-F1
#
_cell.length_a   1.000
_cell.length_b   1.000
_cell.length_c   1.000
_cell.angle_alpha   90.00
_cell.angle_beta   90.00
_cell.angle_gamma   90.00
#
_symmetry.space_group_name_H-M   'P 1'
#
loop_
_entity.id
_entity.type
_entity.pdbx_description
1 polymer ?
#
loop_
_entity_poly.entity_id
_entity_poly.type
_entity_poly.pdbx_seq_one_letter_code
_entity_poly.pdbx_strand_id
1 'polypeptide(L)'
;MNSQSLDYSEAFSEKFSIASLLYIRLRRASSRVIDVMYMCENDTYAQYVLNLAYATEDHELHKLAQRIQNLLPQDETEQEQHKNLNLIEEDSNDFFNAKPTEEDILKAQVSHHYIGSLR
;
A
#
# COMPACT_ATOMS: atom_id res chain seq x y z
N MET A 1 -3.80 34.58 -13.02
CA MET A 1 -3.67 33.29 -12.30
C MET A 1 -2.63 33.50 -11.21
N ASN A 2 -2.95 33.19 -9.95
CA ASN A 2 -2.12 33.50 -8.78
C ASN A 2 -0.90 32.57 -8.71
N SER A 3 0.27 33.10 -8.32
CA SER A 3 1.49 32.30 -8.16
C SER A 3 1.37 31.21 -7.10
N GLN A 4 0.54 31.41 -6.06
CA GLN A 4 0.29 30.41 -5.01
C GLN A 4 -0.42 29.15 -5.52
N SER A 5 -1.25 29.23 -6.56
CA SER A 5 -1.93 28.04 -7.12
C SER A 5 -1.04 27.19 -8.01
N LEU A 6 0.00 27.79 -8.61
CA LEU A 6 1.00 27.05 -9.40
C LEU A 6 1.91 26.23 -8.48
N ASP A 7 2.38 26.85 -7.39
CA ASP A 7 3.30 26.24 -6.43
C ASP A 7 2.69 24.99 -5.77
N TYR A 8 1.40 25.06 -5.41
CA TYR A 8 0.67 23.92 -4.86
C TYR A 8 0.54 22.75 -5.84
N SER A 9 0.35 23.04 -7.13
CA SER A 9 0.27 22.01 -8.18
C SER A 9 1.62 21.34 -8.42
N GLU A 10 2.72 22.08 -8.32
CA GLU A 10 4.07 21.56 -8.53
C GLU A 10 4.49 20.67 -7.35
N ALA A 11 4.29 21.14 -6.12
CA ALA A 11 4.54 20.35 -4.90
C ALA A 11 3.70 19.07 -4.86
N PHE A 12 2.42 19.15 -5.26
CA PHE A 12 1.56 17.96 -5.37
C PHE A 12 2.08 16.98 -6.42
N SER A 13 2.48 17.46 -7.60
CA SER A 13 3.03 16.63 -8.68
C SER A 13 4.34 15.96 -8.25
N GLU A 14 5.20 16.65 -7.52
CA GLU A 14 6.43 16.09 -6.95
C GLU A 14 6.10 15.00 -5.91
N LYS A 15 5.23 15.30 -4.93
CA LYS A 15 4.79 14.33 -3.90
C LYS A 15 4.21 13.07 -4.55
N PHE A 16 3.33 13.23 -5.54
CA PHE A 16 2.71 12.13 -6.28
C PHE A 16 3.73 11.29 -7.05
N SER A 17 4.70 11.93 -7.70
CA SER A 17 5.74 11.24 -8.46
C SER A 17 6.60 10.36 -7.55
N ILE A 18 7.00 10.88 -6.39
CA ILE A 18 7.79 10.13 -5.41
C ILE A 18 6.95 9.03 -4.76
N ALA A 19 5.70 9.32 -4.39
CA ALA A 19 4.77 8.34 -3.82
C ALA A 19 4.47 7.17 -4.77
N SER A 20 4.41 7.43 -6.08
CA SER A 20 4.25 6.40 -7.11
C SER A 20 5.46 5.45 -7.16
N LEU A 21 6.69 5.99 -7.09
CA LEU A 21 7.91 5.19 -7.03
C LEU A 21 7.98 4.38 -5.74
N LEU A 22 7.60 4.99 -4.61
CA LEU A 22 7.51 4.33 -3.30
C LEU A 22 6.55 3.14 -3.38
N TYR A 23 5.34 3.33 -3.92
CA TYR A 23 4.35 2.26 -4.12
C TYR A 23 4.91 1.10 -4.94
N ILE A 24 5.52 1.38 -6.11
CA ILE A 24 6.08 0.32 -6.96
C ILE A 24 7.11 -0.51 -6.19
N ARG A 25 7.97 0.15 -5.41
CA ARG A 25 9.01 -0.52 -4.63
C ARG A 25 8.44 -1.30 -3.45
N LEU A 26 7.48 -0.71 -2.72
CA LEU A 26 6.76 -1.34 -1.62
C LEU A 26 6.04 -2.62 -2.08
N ARG A 27 5.39 -2.57 -3.25
CA ARG A 27 4.75 -3.73 -3.88
C ARG A 27 5.74 -4.83 -4.21
N ARG A 28 6.97 -4.49 -4.63
CA ARG A 28 8.01 -5.50 -4.92
C ARG A 28 8.63 -6.09 -3.67
N ALA A 29 8.82 -5.29 -2.62
CA ALA A 29 9.46 -5.71 -1.38
C ALA A 29 8.52 -6.51 -0.46
N SER A 30 7.22 -6.14 -0.43
CA SER A 30 6.26 -6.68 0.55
C SER A 30 4.91 -7.09 -0.04
N SER A 31 4.71 -7.00 -1.36
CA SER A 31 3.42 -7.25 -2.03
C SER A 31 2.25 -6.38 -1.54
N ARG A 32 2.51 -5.35 -0.71
CA ARG A 32 1.51 -4.39 -0.25
C ARG A 32 1.16 -3.38 -1.36
N VAL A 33 -0.14 -3.09 -1.46
CA VAL A 33 -0.71 -2.07 -2.35
C VAL A 33 -1.21 -0.92 -1.48
N ILE A 34 -0.99 0.31 -1.94
CA ILE A 34 -1.44 1.53 -1.26
C ILE A 34 -2.22 2.40 -2.25
N ASP A 35 -3.08 3.26 -1.72
CA ASP A 35 -3.70 4.32 -2.52
C ASP A 35 -2.76 5.54 -2.56
N VAL A 36 -2.09 5.72 -3.70
CA VAL A 36 -1.12 6.81 -3.89
C VAL A 36 -1.80 8.18 -3.88
N MET A 37 -3.02 8.28 -4.42
CA MET A 37 -3.74 9.55 -4.46
C MET A 37 -4.11 9.98 -3.05
N TYR A 38 -4.69 9.06 -2.29
CA TYR A 38 -5.07 9.31 -0.90
C TYR A 38 -3.85 9.60 -0.01
N MET A 39 -2.70 8.97 -0.27
CA MET A 39 -1.44 9.29 0.38
C MET A 39 -0.97 10.73 0.12
N CYS A 40 -1.23 11.27 -1.06
CA CYS A 40 -0.83 12.65 -1.35
C CYS A 40 -1.73 13.67 -0.62
N GLU A 41 -3.00 13.35 -0.43
CA GLU A 41 -4.02 14.24 0.15
C GLU A 41 -4.12 14.15 1.68
N ASN A 42 -3.71 13.04 2.29
CA ASN A 42 -3.85 12.79 3.72
C ASN A 42 -2.50 12.52 4.39
N ASP A 43 -2.04 13.47 5.21
CA ASP A 43 -0.73 13.39 5.85
C ASP A 43 -0.64 12.29 6.94
N THR A 44 -1.72 12.02 7.67
CA THR A 44 -1.78 10.89 8.62
C THR A 44 -1.60 9.55 7.91
N TYR A 45 -2.28 9.37 6.78
CA TYR A 45 -2.15 8.16 5.97
C TYR A 45 -0.75 8.07 5.34
N ALA A 46 -0.18 9.19 4.91
CA ALA A 46 1.20 9.24 4.45
C ALA A 46 2.18 8.79 5.53
N GLN A 47 2.09 9.31 6.76
CA GLN A 47 2.92 8.86 7.88
C GLN A 47 2.78 7.36 8.15
N TYR A 48 1.56 6.82 8.09
CA TYR A 48 1.33 5.37 8.20
C TYR A 48 2.07 4.59 7.10
N VAL A 49 1.98 5.02 5.84
CA VAL A 49 2.69 4.39 4.71
C VAL A 49 4.22 4.51 4.88
N LEU A 50 4.72 5.62 5.41
CA LEU A 50 6.14 5.78 5.71
C LEU A 50 6.62 4.78 6.77
N ASN A 51 5.84 4.56 7.82
CA ASN A 51 6.13 3.53 8.82
C ASN A 51 6.20 2.13 8.19
N LEU A 52 5.28 1.81 7.27
CA LEU A 52 5.34 0.56 6.52
C LEU A 52 6.60 0.45 5.67
N ALA A 53 7.01 1.54 5.01
CA ALA A 53 8.22 1.57 4.21
C ALA A 53 9.48 1.36 5.07
N TYR A 54 9.56 2.00 6.24
CA TYR A 54 10.68 1.85 7.17
C TYR A 54 10.77 0.47 7.82
N ALA A 55 9.64 -0.23 7.98
CA ALA A 55 9.63 -1.61 8.48
C ALA A 55 10.22 -2.63 7.49
N THR A 56 10.45 -2.25 6.24
CA THR A 56 11.11 -3.12 5.25
C THR A 56 12.64 -3.02 5.31
N GLU A 57 13.34 -4.03 4.79
CA GLU A 57 14.81 -4.03 4.65
C GLU A 57 15.29 -3.48 3.28
N ASP A 58 14.49 -2.63 2.61
CA ASP A 58 14.84 -2.05 1.30
C ASP A 58 15.35 -0.60 1.45
N HIS A 59 16.67 -0.43 1.30
CA HIS A 59 17.34 0.87 1.43
C HIS A 59 16.85 1.92 0.41
N GLU A 60 16.50 1.51 -0.82
CA GLU A 60 15.97 2.46 -1.80
C GLU A 60 14.55 2.89 -1.45
N LEU A 61 13.77 2.00 -0.84
CA LEU A 61 12.46 2.32 -0.31
C LEU A 61 12.55 3.31 0.86
N HIS A 62 13.54 3.16 1.75
CA HIS A 62 13.81 4.13 2.82
C HIS A 62 14.19 5.52 2.30
N LYS A 63 14.99 5.61 1.24
CA LYS A 63 15.31 6.90 0.60
C LYS A 63 14.08 7.60 0.05
N LEU A 64 13.19 6.85 -0.61
CA LEU A 64 11.94 7.39 -1.13
C LEU A 64 11.02 7.84 0.01
N ALA A 65 10.94 7.06 1.09
CA ALA A 65 10.20 7.42 2.29
C ALA A 65 10.72 8.73 2.91
N GLN A 66 12.04 8.87 3.05
CA GLN A 66 12.66 10.09 3.59
C GLN A 66 12.38 11.32 2.72
N ARG A 67 12.37 11.17 1.39
CA ARG A 67 12.02 12.28 0.49
C ARG A 67 10.58 12.74 0.68
N ILE A 68 9.64 11.81 0.83
CA ILE A 68 8.24 12.15 1.13
C ILE A 68 8.12 12.80 2.50
N GLN A 69 8.82 12.29 3.51
CA GLN A 69 8.82 12.87 4.87
C GLN A 69 9.25 14.35 4.87
N ASN A 70 10.19 14.73 3.99
CA ASN A 70 10.62 16.12 3.85
C ASN A 70 9.58 17.03 3.17
N LEU A 71 8.63 16.45 2.43
CA LEU A 71 7.53 17.16 1.78
C LEU A 71 6.29 17.25 2.67
N LEU A 72 6.20 16.44 3.73
CA LEU A 72 5.09 16.51 4.68
C LEU A 72 5.26 17.73 5.61
N PRO A 73 4.16 18.38 6.01
CA PRO A 73 4.21 19.35 7.09
C PRO A 73 4.77 18.67 8.35
N GLN A 74 5.72 19.34 9.01
CA GLN A 74 6.24 18.89 10.30
C GLN A 74 5.19 19.22 11.37
N ASP A 75 4.20 18.35 11.52
CA ASP A 75 3.30 18.41 12.67
C ASP A 75 4.04 17.82 13.88
N GLU A 76 4.33 18.65 14.88
CA GLU A 76 5.00 18.25 16.13
C GLU A 76 4.13 17.35 17.05
N THR A 77 2.96 16.91 16.60
CA THR A 77 1.98 16.26 17.46
C THR A 77 1.95 14.73 17.32
N GLU A 78 2.51 14.11 18.36
CA GLU A 78 1.95 12.97 19.09
C GLU A 78 1.83 11.63 18.35
N GLN A 79 2.88 10.83 18.56
CA GLN A 79 2.92 9.40 18.31
C GLN A 79 1.96 8.64 19.23
N GLU A 80 0.67 8.63 18.91
CA GLU A 80 -0.32 7.80 19.63
C GLU A 80 -1.16 6.94 18.68
N GLN A 81 -0.56 6.28 17.69
CA GLN A 81 -1.29 5.25 16.91
C GLN A 81 -0.49 3.96 16.69
N HIS A 82 0.73 3.87 17.19
CA HIS A 82 1.53 2.62 17.20
C HIS A 82 1.05 1.67 18.31
N LYS A 83 -0.17 1.16 18.21
CA LYS A 83 -0.56 -0.04 18.98
C LYS A 83 -1.56 -0.97 18.30
N ASN A 84 -2.09 -0.62 17.12
CA ASN A 84 -3.18 -1.38 16.50
C ASN A 84 -2.87 -1.97 15.12
N LEU A 85 -1.61 -2.34 14.84
CA LEU A 85 -1.29 -3.16 13.67
C LEU A 85 -0.50 -4.44 13.93
N ASN A 86 -0.11 -4.73 15.18
CA ASN A 86 0.42 -6.04 15.57
C ASN A 86 -0.66 -7.12 15.77
N LEU A 87 -1.86 -6.95 15.21
CA LEU A 87 -3.00 -7.86 15.39
C LEU A 87 -3.41 -8.62 14.11
N ILE A 88 -2.62 -8.61 13.04
CA ILE A 88 -2.95 -9.36 11.80
C ILE A 88 -1.95 -10.49 11.49
N GLU A 89 -0.81 -10.56 12.19
CA GLU A 89 0.23 -11.56 11.91
C GLU A 89 0.13 -12.86 12.74
N GLU A 90 -0.81 -12.98 13.68
CA GLU A 90 -0.99 -14.24 14.45
C GLU A 90 -2.29 -15.00 14.18
N ASP A 91 -3.25 -14.46 13.42
CA ASP A 91 -4.57 -15.09 13.22
C ASP A 91 -5.02 -15.24 11.74
N SER A 92 -4.10 -15.04 10.80
CA SER A 92 -4.37 -15.21 9.35
C SER A 92 -3.82 -16.53 8.78
N ASN A 93 -3.11 -17.32 9.58
CA ASN A 93 -2.60 -18.63 9.15
C ASN A 93 -3.71 -19.66 8.92
N ASP A 94 -4.87 -19.52 9.55
CA ASP A 94 -5.98 -20.46 9.36
C ASP A 94 -6.81 -20.21 8.09
N PHE A 95 -6.85 -18.97 7.58
CA PHE A 95 -7.59 -18.68 6.35
C PHE A 95 -6.86 -19.18 5.09
N PHE A 96 -5.53 -19.25 5.12
CA PHE A 96 -4.71 -19.75 4.02
C PHE A 96 -4.35 -21.24 4.11
N ASN A 97 -4.47 -21.87 5.29
CA ASN A 97 -4.20 -23.32 5.48
C ASN A 97 -5.46 -24.20 5.55
N ALA A 98 -6.66 -23.62 5.40
CA ALA A 98 -7.89 -24.39 5.32
C ALA A 98 -7.82 -25.35 4.12
N LYS A 99 -7.60 -26.64 4.38
CA LYS A 99 -7.76 -27.68 3.36
C LYS A 99 -9.23 -27.66 2.92
N PRO A 100 -9.52 -27.57 1.61
CA PRO A 100 -10.89 -27.63 1.13
C PRO A 100 -11.57 -28.90 1.63
N THR A 101 -12.74 -28.75 2.24
CA THR A 101 -13.56 -29.89 2.65
C THR A 101 -14.18 -30.55 1.42
N GLU A 102 -14.54 -31.84 1.50
CA GLU A 102 -15.20 -32.55 0.38
C GLU A 102 -16.45 -31.83 -0.11
N GLU A 103 -17.21 -31.20 0.80
CA GLU A 103 -18.38 -30.38 0.47
C GLU A 103 -18.06 -29.13 -0.36
N ASP A 104 -16.91 -28.49 -0.13
CA ASP A 104 -16.48 -27.30 -0.86
C ASP A 104 -16.07 -27.66 -2.29
N ILE A 105 -15.44 -28.83 -2.45
CA ILE A 105 -15.05 -29.38 -3.75
C ILE A 105 -16.31 -29.67 -4.58
N LEU A 106 -17.34 -30.26 -3.98
CA LEU A 106 -18.62 -30.55 -4.65
C LEU A 106 -19.34 -29.27 -5.09
N LYS A 107 -19.35 -28.23 -4.25
CA LYS A 107 -19.96 -26.93 -4.57
C LYS A 107 -19.20 -26.18 -5.66
N ALA A 108 -17.88 -26.33 -5.72
CA ALA A 108 -17.02 -25.69 -6.72
C ALA A 108 -17.09 -26.37 -8.10
N GLN A 109 -17.72 -27.54 -8.21
CA GLN A 109 -17.84 -28.26 -9.48
C GLN A 109 -18.80 -27.54 -10.43
N VAL A 110 -18.22 -26.76 -11.36
CA VAL A 110 -18.96 -26.12 -12.46
C VAL A 110 -19.15 -27.11 -13.60
N SER A 111 -20.29 -27.05 -14.30
CA SER A 111 -20.50 -27.86 -15.50
C SER A 111 -19.49 -27.46 -16.59
N HIS A 112 -18.56 -28.36 -16.92
CA HIS A 112 -17.64 -28.14 -18.04
C HIS A 112 -18.39 -28.25 -19.37
N HIS A 113 -18.77 -27.10 -19.93
CA HIS A 113 -19.18 -27.05 -21.33
C HIS A 113 -17.92 -26.90 -22.20
N TYR A 114 -17.61 -27.91 -23.00
CA TYR A 114 -16.47 -27.89 -23.92
C TYR A 114 -16.75 -26.87 -25.03
N ILE A 115 -16.15 -25.68 -24.93
CA ILE A 115 -16.10 -24.71 -26.04
C ILE A 115 -14.84 -25.07 -26.84
N GLY A 116 -15.07 -25.67 -28.01
CA GLY A 116 -14.08 -26.40 -28.77
C GLY A 116 -12.79 -25.64 -29.09
N SER A 117 -11.68 -26.39 -29.08
CA SER A 117 -10.39 -25.99 -29.63
C SER A 117 -10.57 -25.36 -31.02
N LEU A 118 -10.24 -24.08 -31.14
CA LEU A 118 -10.13 -23.40 -32.43
C LEU A 118 -9.03 -24.06 -33.25
N ARG A 119 -9.40 -24.41 -34.48
CA ARG A 119 -8.58 -25.05 -35.52
C ARG A 119 -7.66 -24.05 -36.21
#